data_AF-A0A7R9GWU9-F1
#
_entry.id   AF-A0A7R9GWU9-F1
#
_cell.length_a   1.000
_cell.length_b   1.000
_cell.length_c   1.000
_cell.angle_alpha   90.00
_cell.angle_beta   90.00
_cell.angle_gamma   90.00
#
_symmetry.space_group_name_H-M   'P 1'
#
loop_
_entity.id
_entity.type
_entity.pdbx_description
1 polymer ?
#
loop_
_entity_poly.entity_id
_entity_poly.type
_entity_poly.pdbx_seq_one_letter_code
_entity_poly.pdbx_strand_id
1 'polypeptide(L)'
;MGAEYSGELITDGLDNMDCGAVQAESELSVDMLNFHEAVSQLQVLEEEVLDAHKSLMEKNPRWMDTDEQLFAMSLQVDYDQDAFSKQLMQRLTGQIAALEDVLNKVQVFREHLAAEEVMSQKMKRPGWAMFA
;
A
#
# COMPACT_ATOMS: atom_id res chain seq x y z
N MET A 1 -17.16 75.63 21.76
CA MET A 1 -18.14 75.49 20.67
C MET A 1 -17.46 74.72 19.56
N GLY A 2 -17.58 73.40 19.61
CA GLY A 2 -17.13 72.51 18.56
C GLY A 2 -18.25 72.32 17.56
N ALA A 3 -17.94 72.46 16.29
CA ALA A 3 -18.74 71.92 15.20
C ALA A 3 -17.73 71.18 14.32
N GLU A 4 -17.69 69.88 14.53
CA GLU A 4 -16.86 68.94 13.82
C GLU A 4 -17.29 68.89 12.35
N TYR A 5 -16.29 68.84 11.48
CA TYR A 5 -16.40 68.63 10.06
C TYR A 5 -16.66 67.13 9.86
N SER A 6 -17.92 66.73 9.72
CA SER A 6 -18.28 65.34 9.39
C SER A 6 -17.93 65.07 7.92
N GLY A 7 -16.66 64.78 7.65
CA GLY A 7 -16.24 64.11 6.43
C GLY A 7 -16.60 62.64 6.53
N GLU A 8 -17.54 62.20 5.70
CA GLU A 8 -17.77 60.77 5.43
C GLU A 8 -16.48 60.16 4.90
N LEU A 9 -15.74 59.47 5.78
CA LEU A 9 -14.74 58.50 5.33
C LEU A 9 -15.54 57.27 4.88
N ILE A 10 -15.78 57.18 3.58
CA ILE A 10 -16.06 55.90 2.93
C ILE A 10 -14.82 55.02 3.21
N THR A 11 -14.91 54.17 4.23
CA THR A 11 -13.98 53.07 4.38
C THR A 11 -14.36 52.07 3.30
N ASP A 12 -13.70 52.19 2.15
CA ASP A 12 -13.79 51.25 1.05
C ASP A 12 -13.68 49.83 1.60
N GLY A 13 -14.74 49.05 1.37
CA GLY A 13 -14.83 47.65 1.72
C GLY A 13 -13.83 46.83 0.89
N LEU A 14 -12.62 46.67 1.41
CA LEU A 14 -11.62 45.73 0.90
C LEU A 14 -11.16 44.71 1.94
N ASP A 15 -11.89 44.53 3.05
CA ASP A 15 -11.62 43.49 4.05
C ASP A 15 -12.56 42.28 3.94
N ASN A 16 -13.04 41.98 2.73
CA ASN A 16 -13.75 40.72 2.49
C ASN A 16 -13.14 39.97 1.31
N MET A 17 -11.81 40.01 1.21
CA MET A 17 -11.06 39.11 0.34
C MET A 17 -11.04 37.73 0.99
N ASP A 18 -12.13 37.00 0.77
CA ASP A 18 -12.24 35.55 0.58
C ASP A 18 -11.08 34.70 1.13
N CYS A 19 -10.87 34.73 2.45
CA CYS A 19 -9.93 33.83 3.11
C CYS A 19 -10.46 32.38 3.12
N GLY A 20 -11.79 32.22 3.05
CA GLY A 20 -12.46 30.92 3.08
C GLY A 20 -12.23 30.08 1.82
N ALA A 21 -12.32 30.66 0.62
CA ALA A 21 -12.08 29.90 -0.61
C ALA A 21 -10.60 29.53 -0.79
N VAL A 22 -9.67 30.40 -0.38
CA VAL A 22 -8.22 30.11 -0.51
C VAL A 22 -7.80 28.96 0.43
N GLN A 23 -8.41 28.87 1.62
CA GLN A 23 -8.21 27.75 2.53
C GLN A 23 -8.83 26.45 1.99
N ALA A 24 -10.06 26.52 1.47
CA ALA A 24 -10.73 25.36 0.88
C ALA A 24 -9.96 24.80 -0.33
N GLU A 25 -9.49 25.64 -1.25
CA GLU A 25 -8.67 25.24 -2.40
C GLU A 25 -7.31 24.66 -1.96
N SER A 26 -6.69 25.21 -0.91
CA SER A 26 -5.45 24.68 -0.34
C SER A 26 -5.65 23.29 0.28
N GLU A 27 -6.70 23.11 1.08
CA GLU A 27 -7.06 21.83 1.71
C GLU A 27 -7.42 20.76 0.66
N LEU A 28 -8.15 21.16 -0.38
CA LEU A 28 -8.47 20.33 -1.54
C LEU A 28 -7.22 19.87 -2.28
N SER A 29 -6.22 20.76 -2.44
CA SER A 29 -4.94 20.41 -3.06
C SER A 29 -4.15 19.40 -2.20
N VAL A 30 -4.20 19.55 -0.87
CA VAL A 30 -3.53 18.66 0.07
C VAL A 30 -4.15 17.27 0.05
N ASP A 31 -5.48 17.17 0.02
CA ASP A 31 -6.18 15.89 -0.08
C ASP A 31 -5.91 15.18 -1.41
N MET A 32 -5.84 15.92 -2.53
CA MET A 32 -5.48 15.37 -3.84
C MET A 32 -4.03 14.86 -3.87
N LEU A 33 -3.09 15.59 -3.26
CA LEU A 33 -1.70 15.14 -3.11
C LEU A 33 -1.59 13.88 -2.25
N ASN A 34 -2.30 13.82 -1.13
CA ASN A 34 -2.35 12.64 -0.25
C ASN A 34 -2.92 11.41 -0.99
N PHE A 35 -3.91 11.60 -1.85
CA PHE A 35 -4.46 10.52 -2.66
C PHE A 35 -3.49 10.03 -3.73
N HIS A 36 -2.84 10.94 -4.46
CA HIS A 36 -1.81 10.56 -5.43
C HIS A 36 -0.65 9.82 -4.77
N GLU A 37 -0.24 10.24 -3.58
CA GLU A 37 0.78 9.54 -2.80
C GLU A 37 0.32 8.13 -2.39
N ALA A 38 -0.91 7.98 -1.87
CA ALA A 38 -1.46 6.68 -1.49
C ALA A 38 -1.58 5.72 -2.68
N VAL A 39 -2.03 6.21 -3.84
CA VAL A 39 -2.09 5.42 -5.08
C VAL A 39 -0.70 5.04 -5.57
N SER A 40 0.27 5.96 -5.52
CA SER A 40 1.66 5.67 -5.89
C SER A 40 2.28 4.60 -4.99
N GLN A 41 2.01 4.63 -3.68
CA GLN A 41 2.47 3.62 -2.74
C GLN A 41 1.85 2.25 -3.04
N LEU A 42 0.57 2.22 -3.40
CA LEU A 42 -0.11 0.98 -3.79
C LEU A 42 0.49 0.33 -5.03
N GLN A 43 0.86 1.12 -6.04
CA GLN A 43 1.52 0.59 -7.25
C GLN A 43 2.84 -0.10 -6.92
N VAL A 44 3.65 0.49 -6.03
CA VAL A 44 4.92 -0.12 -5.59
C VAL A 44 4.66 -1.44 -4.84
N LEU A 45 3.68 -1.45 -3.92
CA LEU A 45 3.33 -2.67 -3.18
C LEU A 45 2.76 -3.77 -4.09
N GLU A 46 2.01 -3.40 -5.14
CA GLU A 46 1.54 -4.35 -6.14
C GLU A 46 2.72 -5.01 -6.87
N GLU A 47 3.68 -4.22 -7.34
CA GLU A 47 4.89 -4.73 -7.99
C GLU A 47 5.68 -5.68 -7.06
N GLU A 48 5.86 -5.31 -5.80
CA GLU A 48 6.54 -6.16 -4.81
C GLU A 48 5.83 -7.50 -4.57
N VAL A 49 4.49 -7.50 -4.50
CA VAL A 49 3.69 -8.73 -4.38
C VAL A 49 3.83 -9.59 -5.63
N LEU A 50 3.75 -9.00 -6.82
CA LEU A 50 3.86 -9.71 -8.09
C LEU A 50 5.25 -10.33 -8.25
N ASP A 51 6.32 -9.59 -7.94
CA ASP A 51 7.69 -10.09 -7.99
C ASP A 51 7.92 -11.22 -6.98
N ALA A 52 7.41 -11.08 -5.76
CA ALA A 52 7.51 -12.12 -4.74
C ALA A 52 6.73 -13.37 -5.16
N HIS A 53 5.53 -13.22 -5.71
CA HIS A 53 4.72 -14.33 -6.20
C HIS A 53 5.40 -15.05 -7.37
N LYS A 54 5.96 -14.30 -8.32
CA LYS A 54 6.74 -14.86 -9.43
C LYS A 54 7.96 -15.63 -8.93
N SER A 55 8.72 -15.06 -7.99
CA SER A 55 9.87 -15.73 -7.38
C SER A 55 9.49 -17.04 -6.69
N LEU A 56 8.31 -17.08 -6.04
CA LEU A 56 7.77 -18.31 -5.44
C LEU A 56 7.43 -19.35 -6.51
N MET A 57 6.77 -18.95 -7.61
CA MET A 57 6.46 -19.84 -8.73
C MET A 57 7.71 -20.44 -9.36
N GLU A 58 8.79 -19.66 -9.51
CA GLU A 58 10.07 -20.14 -10.03
C GLU A 58 10.77 -21.15 -9.10
N LYS A 59 10.53 -21.07 -7.78
CA LYS A 59 11.08 -22.00 -6.78
C LYS A 59 10.33 -23.32 -6.71
N ASN A 60 9.02 -23.33 -6.99
CA ASN A 60 8.16 -24.51 -6.90
C ASN A 60 8.69 -25.75 -7.64
N PRO A 61 9.08 -25.70 -8.93
CA PRO A 61 9.58 -26.90 -9.63
C PRO A 61 10.84 -27.45 -8.96
N ARG A 62 11.77 -26.59 -8.56
CA ARG A 62 12.99 -27.03 -7.85
C ARG A 62 12.69 -27.68 -6.51
N TRP A 63 11.70 -27.17 -5.78
CA TRP A 63 11.24 -27.77 -4.54
C TRP A 63 10.55 -29.11 -4.76
N MET A 64 9.84 -29.28 -5.87
CA MET A 64 9.22 -30.53 -6.26
C MET A 64 10.28 -31.58 -6.63
N ASP A 65 11.27 -31.21 -7.45
CA ASP A 65 12.40 -32.08 -7.78
C ASP A 65 13.17 -32.54 -6.54
N THR A 66 13.34 -31.64 -5.56
CA THR A 66 14.01 -31.95 -4.29
C THR A 66 13.20 -32.94 -3.46
N ASP A 67 11.87 -32.78 -3.39
CA ASP A 67 10.98 -33.71 -2.70
C ASP A 67 10.98 -35.08 -3.36
N GLU A 68 10.95 -35.13 -4.69
CA GLU A 68 11.02 -36.38 -5.44
C GLU A 68 12.34 -37.12 -5.18
N GLN A 69 13.47 -36.41 -5.14
CA GLN A 69 14.77 -36.99 -4.79
C GLN A 69 14.82 -37.51 -3.36
N LEU A 70 14.32 -36.73 -2.39
CA LEU A 70 14.26 -37.15 -0.99
C LEU A 70 13.36 -38.39 -0.83
N PHE A 71 12.22 -38.40 -1.51
CA PHE A 71 11.32 -39.54 -1.52
C PHE A 71 11.98 -40.78 -2.14
N ALA A 72 12.64 -40.64 -3.29
CA ALA A 72 13.37 -41.72 -3.94
C ALA A 72 14.50 -42.27 -3.06
N MET A 73 15.21 -41.40 -2.33
CA MET A 73 16.24 -41.82 -1.36
C MET A 73 15.63 -42.69 -0.25
N SER A 74 14.44 -42.35 0.24
CA SER A 74 13.76 -43.11 1.30
C SER A 74 13.33 -44.53 0.89
N LEU A 75 13.33 -44.83 -0.41
CA LEU A 75 13.01 -46.17 -0.94
C LEU A 75 14.21 -47.12 -0.97
N GLN A 76 15.42 -46.63 -0.73
CA GLN A 76 16.62 -47.47 -0.67
C GLN A 76 16.63 -48.26 0.64
N VAL A 77 17.02 -49.54 0.61
CA VAL A 77 16.98 -50.42 1.80
C VAL A 77 17.93 -49.95 2.91
N ASP A 78 19.02 -49.30 2.52
CA ASP A 78 20.10 -48.80 3.36
C ASP A 78 20.13 -47.26 3.47
N TYR A 79 19.00 -46.60 3.20
CA TYR A 79 18.96 -45.14 3.23
C TYR A 79 19.31 -44.58 4.62
N ASP A 80 20.05 -43.48 4.62
CA ASP A 80 20.40 -42.76 5.84
C ASP A 80 19.20 -41.93 6.33
N GLN A 81 18.55 -42.43 7.39
CA GLN A 81 17.38 -41.80 8.01
C GLN A 81 17.68 -40.43 8.62
N ASP A 82 18.87 -40.25 9.19
CA ASP A 82 19.27 -38.99 9.81
C ASP A 82 19.56 -37.94 8.72
N ALA A 83 20.25 -38.35 7.65
CA ALA A 83 20.48 -37.50 6.50
C ALA A 83 19.18 -37.12 5.79
N PHE A 84 18.25 -38.07 5.62
CA PHE A 84 16.92 -37.79 5.07
C PHE A 84 16.15 -36.76 5.91
N SER A 85 16.07 -36.99 7.23
CA SER A 85 15.36 -36.11 8.16
C SER A 85 15.91 -34.68 8.12
N LYS A 86 17.24 -34.53 8.17
CA LYS A 86 17.91 -33.22 8.11
C LYS A 86 17.64 -32.49 6.80
N GLN A 87 17.73 -33.18 5.68
CA GLN A 87 17.50 -32.57 4.36
C GLN A 87 16.03 -32.18 4.17
N LEU A 88 15.10 -33.04 4.58
CA LEU A 88 13.67 -32.74 4.54
C LEU A 88 13.32 -31.54 5.42
N MET A 89 13.84 -31.48 6.64
CA MET A 89 13.65 -30.34 7.54
C MET A 89 14.18 -29.05 6.90
N GLN A 90 15.42 -29.06 6.38
CA GLN A 90 15.99 -27.89 5.71
C GLN A 90 15.14 -27.42 4.53
N ARG A 91 14.66 -28.34 3.70
CA ARG A 91 13.78 -28.04 2.56
C ARG A 91 12.50 -27.37 3.05
N LEU A 92 11.81 -27.97 4.03
CA LEU A 92 10.54 -27.49 4.55
C LEU A 92 10.69 -26.11 5.20
N THR A 93 11.75 -25.89 5.98
CA THR A 93 12.05 -24.58 6.58
C THR A 93 12.26 -23.50 5.51
N GLY A 94 13.00 -23.81 4.44
CA GLY A 94 13.20 -22.87 3.33
C GLY A 94 11.90 -22.54 2.59
N GLN A 95 11.03 -23.53 2.39
CA GLN A 95 9.72 -23.33 1.76
C GLN A 95 8.79 -22.48 2.63
N ILE A 96 8.75 -22.74 3.94
CA ILE A 96 7.97 -21.93 4.90
C ILE A 96 8.42 -20.48 4.85
N ALA A 97 9.72 -20.20 4.96
CA ALA A 97 10.24 -18.83 4.95
C ALA A 97 9.86 -18.07 3.66
N ALA A 98 9.90 -18.74 2.51
CA ALA A 98 9.52 -18.13 1.24
C ALA A 98 7.99 -17.89 1.13
N LEU A 99 7.17 -18.79 1.67
CA LEU A 99 5.71 -18.61 1.71
C LEU A 99 5.31 -17.50 2.69
N GLU A 100 5.97 -17.40 3.83
CA GLU A 100 5.77 -16.34 4.82
C GLU A 100 6.12 -14.96 4.24
N ASP A 101 7.23 -14.84 3.49
CA ASP A 101 7.60 -13.59 2.81
C ASP A 101 6.51 -13.11 1.83
N VAL A 102 6.00 -14.01 0.98
CA VAL A 102 4.91 -13.67 0.05
C VAL A 102 3.63 -13.34 0.81
N LEU A 103 3.28 -14.11 1.84
CA LEU A 103 2.09 -13.88 2.66
C LEU A 103 2.13 -12.49 3.31
N ASN A 104 3.26 -12.11 3.90
CA ASN A 104 3.44 -10.81 4.54
C ASN A 104 3.25 -9.67 3.53
N LYS A 105 3.83 -9.77 2.33
CA LYS A 105 3.66 -8.77 1.27
C LYS A 105 2.20 -8.64 0.83
N VAL A 106 1.51 -9.77 0.65
CA VAL A 106 0.08 -9.78 0.32
C VAL A 106 -0.76 -9.15 1.43
N GLN A 107 -0.43 -9.39 2.71
CA GLN A 107 -1.12 -8.77 3.83
C GLN A 107 -0.96 -7.25 3.82
N VAL A 108 0.28 -6.75 3.69
CA VAL A 108 0.56 -5.32 3.60
C VAL A 108 -0.19 -4.69 2.43
N PHE A 109 -0.13 -5.30 1.24
CA PHE A 109 -0.85 -4.81 0.07
C PHE A 109 -2.37 -4.73 0.32
N ARG A 110 -2.95 -5.73 0.98
CA ARG A 110 -4.38 -5.73 1.35
C ARG A 110 -4.75 -4.65 2.36
N GLU A 111 -3.89 -4.37 3.32
CA GLU A 111 -4.10 -3.29 4.29
C GLU A 111 -4.10 -1.93 3.60
N HIS A 112 -3.16 -1.69 2.68
CA HIS A 112 -3.11 -0.48 1.88
C HIS A 112 -4.30 -0.33 0.93
N LEU A 113 -4.79 -1.43 0.33
CA LEU A 113 -6.02 -1.41 -0.48
C LEU A 113 -7.24 -0.97 0.34
N ALA A 114 -7.38 -1.51 1.56
CA ALA A 114 -8.47 -1.12 2.45
C ALA A 114 -8.37 0.35 2.88
N ALA A 115 -7.16 0.86 3.10
CA ALA A 115 -6.92 2.26 3.42
C ALA A 115 -7.25 3.20 2.24
N GLU A 116 -6.88 2.82 1.01
CA GLU A 116 -7.20 3.55 -0.21
C GLU A 116 -8.71 3.62 -0.47
N GLU A 117 -9.45 2.52 -0.28
CA GLU A 117 -10.92 2.52 -0.42
C GLU A 117 -11.58 3.56 0.50
N VAL A 118 -11.11 3.68 1.75
CA VAL A 118 -11.61 4.68 2.71
C VAL A 118 -11.29 6.11 2.24
N MET A 119 -10.09 6.33 1.67
CA MET A 119 -9.70 7.63 1.10
C MET A 119 -10.54 7.97 -0.13
N SER A 120 -10.75 7.03 -1.04
CA SER A 120 -11.60 7.18 -2.23
C SER A 120 -13.06 7.50 -1.85
N GLN A 121 -13.59 6.88 -0.79
CA GLN A 121 -14.94 7.19 -0.28
C GLN A 121 -15.05 8.61 0.31
N LYS A 122 -13.98 9.12 0.94
CA LYS A 122 -13.96 10.51 1.43
C LYS A 122 -13.99 11.51 0.27
N MET A 123 -13.30 11.19 -0.82
CA MET A 123 -13.25 12.03 -2.03
C MET A 123 -14.54 12.00 -2.85
N LYS A 124 -15.28 10.89 -2.86
CA LYS A 124 -16.59 10.78 -3.57
C LYS A 124 -17.74 11.54 -2.90
N ARG A 125 -17.51 12.23 -1.78
CA ARG A 125 -18.54 13.08 -1.14
C ARG A 125 -18.89 14.27 -2.05
N PRO A 126 -20.15 14.73 -2.06
CA PRO A 126 -20.71 15.60 -3.11
C PRO A 126 -20.09 17.00 -3.25
N GLY A 127 -19.04 17.34 -2.50
CA GLY A 127 -18.25 18.56 -2.72
C GLY A 127 -17.38 18.53 -3.98
N TRP A 128 -16.97 17.34 -4.46
CA TRP A 128 -16.03 17.21 -5.58
C TRP A 128 -16.70 16.98 -6.96
N ALA A 129 -17.92 16.44 -7.00
CA ALA A 129 -18.64 16.17 -8.25
C ALA A 129 -19.06 17.43 -9.03
N MET A 130 -18.79 18.63 -8.49
CA MET A 130 -19.05 19.91 -9.17
C MET A 130 -17.90 20.37 -10.08
N PHE A 131 -16.73 19.71 -10.03
CA PHE A 131 -15.52 20.14 -10.75
C PHE A 131 -14.90 19.06 -11.65
N ALA A 132 -15.62 17.95 -11.90
CA ALA A 132 -15.32 16.98 -12.96
C ALA A 132 -16.23 17.21 -14.18
#